data_AF-A0A348NLK9-F1
#
_entry.id   AF-A0A348NLK9-F1
#
_cell.length_a   1.000
_cell.length_b   1.000
_cell.length_c   1.000
_cell.angle_alpha   90.00
_cell.angle_beta   90.00
_cell.angle_gamma   90.00
#
_symmetry.space_group_name_H-M   'P 1'
#
loop_
_entity.id
_entity.type
_entity.pdbx_description
1 polymer ?
#
loop_
_entity_poly.entity_id
_entity_poly.type
_entity_poly.pdbx_seq_one_letter_code
_entity_poly.pdbx_strand_id
1 'polypeptide(L)'
;MTTFILPLAALGGWQLGAAAILALLILVLVLVIATFFMTWLRAKLSGATVGFPTLIAMRLRRVPASLIVDARITAVKAGIEVSANDLEAHYLAEGNVIQTVQSIIAADKANIGLDWQRACAIDLATKGTGKSVLEAVRTSINPKVIECPAADSGRATIDGVAK
;
A
#
# COMPACT_ATOMS: atom_id res chain seq x y z
N MET A 1 -46.23 14.22 43.40
CA MET A 1 -46.49 15.62 42.98
C MET A 1 -45.13 16.31 42.96
N THR A 2 -44.47 16.63 41.86
CA THR A 2 -44.90 16.97 40.50
C THR A 2 -43.72 16.76 39.55
N THR A 3 -44.00 16.05 38.46
CA THR A 3 -43.14 15.80 37.32
C THR A 3 -42.76 17.11 36.62
N PHE A 4 -41.47 17.47 36.60
CA PHE A 4 -40.92 18.46 35.68
C PHE A 4 -40.68 17.79 34.32
N ILE A 5 -41.79 17.64 33.61
CA ILE A 5 -41.83 17.35 32.18
C ILE A 5 -41.28 18.61 31.50
N LEU A 6 -40.07 18.54 30.97
CA LEU A 6 -39.56 19.54 30.04
C LEU A 6 -40.59 19.75 28.93
N PRO A 7 -40.84 20.99 28.49
CA PRO A 7 -41.87 21.29 27.51
C PRO A 7 -41.42 20.73 26.16
N LEU A 8 -41.88 19.52 25.84
CA LEU A 8 -41.73 18.89 24.53
C LEU A 8 -42.45 19.71 23.42
N ALA A 9 -43.22 20.73 23.80
CA ALA A 9 -43.98 21.62 22.92
C ALA A 9 -43.28 22.97 22.61
N ALA A 10 -42.06 23.20 23.09
CA ALA A 10 -41.29 24.42 22.79
C ALA A 10 -39.96 24.15 22.07
N LEU A 11 -39.75 22.92 21.60
CA LEU A 11 -38.67 22.64 20.66
C LEU A 11 -39.17 23.00 19.27
N GLY A 12 -38.93 24.24 18.84
CA GLY A 12 -39.18 24.65 17.45
C GLY A 12 -38.56 23.60 16.52
N GLY A 13 -39.21 23.27 15.40
CA GLY A 13 -38.74 22.21 14.49
C GLY A 13 -37.26 22.29 14.10
N TRP A 14 -36.66 23.48 14.25
CA TRP A 14 -35.22 23.74 14.18
C TRP A 14 -34.35 22.94 15.19
N GLN A 15 -34.80 22.69 16.42
CA GLN A 15 -34.02 21.99 17.44
C GLN A 15 -33.97 20.47 17.21
N LEU A 16 -35.06 19.88 16.71
CA LEU A 16 -35.05 18.48 16.23
C LEU A 16 -34.19 18.34 14.97
N GLY A 17 -34.24 19.32 14.06
CA GLY A 17 -33.34 19.39 12.92
C GLY A 17 -31.86 19.50 13.33
N ALA A 18 -31.53 20.38 14.27
CA ALA A 18 -30.18 20.55 14.79
C ALA A 18 -29.67 19.29 15.53
N ALA A 19 -30.53 18.64 16.32
CA ALA A 19 -30.20 17.37 16.98
C ALA A 19 -29.97 16.24 15.97
N ALA A 20 -30.77 16.16 14.90
CA ALA A 20 -30.59 15.17 13.82
C ALA A 20 -29.28 15.42 13.05
N ILE A 21 -28.96 16.69 12.74
CA ILE A 21 -27.70 17.05 12.07
C ILE A 21 -26.50 16.75 12.98
N LEU A 22 -26.59 17.06 14.28
CA LEU A 22 -25.52 16.76 15.24
C LEU A 22 -25.31 15.26 15.42
N ALA A 23 -26.40 14.48 15.52
CA ALA A 23 -26.35 13.02 15.58
C ALA A 23 -25.71 12.41 14.31
N LEU A 24 -26.06 12.93 13.13
CA LEU A 24 -25.44 12.54 11.87
C LEU A 24 -23.93 12.87 11.86
N LEU A 25 -23.54 14.06 12.33
CA LEU A 25 -22.15 14.49 12.41
C LEU A 25 -21.33 13.60 13.34
N ILE A 26 -21.88 13.25 14.51
CA ILE A 26 -21.26 12.33 15.47
C ILE A 26 -21.16 10.92 14.87
N LEU A 27 -22.19 10.43 14.20
CA LEU A 27 -22.18 9.13 13.54
C LEU A 27 -21.07 9.05 12.49
N VAL A 28 -20.94 10.08 11.64
CA VAL A 28 -19.88 10.17 10.63
C VAL A 28 -18.50 10.22 11.29
N LEU A 29 -18.33 11.00 12.37
CA LEU A 29 -17.08 11.09 13.11
C LEU A 29 -16.66 9.74 13.70
N VAL A 30 -17.61 9.00 14.30
CA VAL A 30 -17.36 7.66 14.86
C VAL A 30 -16.96 6.67 13.76
N LEU A 31 -17.59 6.73 12.58
CA LEU A 31 -17.25 5.88 11.43
C LEU A 31 -15.82 6.14 10.91
N VAL A 32 -15.42 7.42 10.87
CA VAL A 32 -14.05 7.83 10.50
C VAL A 32 -13.03 7.39 11.55
N ILE A 33 -13.37 7.44 12.84
CA ILE A 33 -12.48 6.97 13.92
C ILE A 33 -12.38 5.44 13.91
N ALA A 34 -13.47 4.72 13.67
CA ALA A 34 -13.50 3.26 13.62
C ALA A 34 -12.62 2.70 12.49
N THR A 35 -12.66 3.32 11.31
CA THR A 35 -11.76 2.95 10.19
C THR A 35 -10.29 3.20 10.52
N PHE A 36 -9.97 4.29 11.22
CA PHE A 36 -8.63 4.55 11.76
C PHE A 36 -8.18 3.49 12.75
N PHE A 37 -9.08 3.07 13.64
CA PHE A 37 -8.78 2.11 14.70
C PHE A 37 -8.48 0.71 14.12
N MET A 38 -9.22 0.29 13.09
CA MET A 38 -8.97 -0.98 12.40
C MET A 38 -7.59 -1.00 11.73
N THR A 39 -7.20 0.06 11.03
CA THR A 39 -5.89 0.15 10.37
C THR A 39 -4.74 0.20 11.38
N TRP A 40 -4.90 0.95 12.47
CA TRP A 40 -3.90 1.03 13.54
C TRP A 40 -3.77 -0.29 14.31
N LEU A 41 -4.88 -0.95 14.63
CA LEU A 41 -4.87 -2.24 15.32
C LEU A 41 -4.18 -3.30 14.46
N ARG A 42 -4.43 -3.30 13.14
CA ARG A 42 -3.76 -4.20 12.20
C ARG A 42 -2.24 -3.96 12.13
N ALA A 43 -1.80 -2.70 12.16
CA ALA A 43 -0.38 -2.35 12.24
C ALA A 43 0.27 -2.84 13.55
N LYS A 44 -0.40 -2.61 14.69
CA LYS A 44 0.11 -3.00 16.02
C LYS A 44 0.20 -4.51 16.20
N LEU A 45 -0.81 -5.26 15.76
CA LEU A 45 -0.83 -6.73 15.85
C LEU A 45 0.23 -7.40 14.96
N SER A 46 0.70 -6.69 13.93
CA SER A 46 1.67 -7.21 12.97
C SER A 46 3.12 -6.85 13.31
N GLY A 47 3.39 -6.25 14.47
CA GLY A 47 4.73 -5.80 14.86
C GLY A 47 5.26 -4.59 14.08
N ALA A 48 4.52 -4.13 13.06
CA ALA A 48 4.82 -2.93 12.30
C ALA A 48 4.32 -1.70 13.08
N THR A 49 5.05 -1.30 14.13
CA THR A 49 4.71 -0.10 14.91
C THR A 49 4.77 1.13 14.00
N VAL A 50 3.61 1.64 13.60
CA VAL A 50 3.45 2.98 13.04
C VAL A 50 2.84 3.81 14.15
N GLY A 51 3.55 4.83 14.62
CA GLY A 51 3.03 5.70 15.66
C GLY A 51 1.75 6.41 15.20
N PHE A 52 0.84 6.67 16.13
CA PHE A 52 -0.28 7.58 15.89
C PHE A 52 0.12 8.92 15.21
N PRO A 53 1.21 9.61 15.61
CA PRO A 53 1.62 10.84 14.93
C PRO A 53 2.06 10.63 13.48
N THR A 54 2.72 9.51 13.15
CA THR A 54 3.09 9.19 11.76
C THR A 54 1.86 8.90 10.89
N LEU A 55 0.83 8.23 11.41
CA LEU A 55 -0.43 8.03 10.66
C LEU A 55 -1.15 9.35 10.38
N ILE A 56 -1.10 10.30 11.31
CA ILE A 56 -1.65 11.64 11.13
C ILE A 56 -0.84 12.43 10.08
N ALA A 57 0.50 12.33 10.12
CA ALA A 57 1.38 12.95 9.13
C ALA A 57 1.16 12.41 7.70
N MET A 58 0.96 11.09 7.56
CA MET A 58 0.61 10.46 6.28
C MET A 58 -0.68 11.05 5.69
N ARG A 59 -1.70 11.24 6.54
CA ARG A 59 -2.99 11.82 6.11
C ARG A 59 -2.84 13.26 5.65
N LEU A 60 -2.03 14.07 6.33
CA LEU A 60 -1.74 15.45 5.94
C LEU A 60 -1.00 15.52 4.59
N ARG A 61 -0.11 14.53 4.32
CA ARG A 61 0.61 14.37 3.05
C ARG A 61 -0.22 13.69 1.95
N ARG A 62 -1.54 13.46 2.16
CA ARG A 62 -2.45 12.73 1.24
C ARG A 62 -1.99 11.31 0.86
N VAL A 63 -1.22 10.64 1.72
CA VAL A 63 -0.82 9.24 1.52
C VAL A 63 -1.89 8.31 2.13
N PRO A 64 -2.38 7.28 1.40
CA PRO A 64 -3.34 6.32 1.94
C PRO A 64 -2.64 5.40 2.95
N ALA A 65 -2.78 5.71 4.23
CA ALA A 65 -2.15 4.96 5.33
C ALA A 65 -2.50 3.46 5.33
N SER A 66 -3.69 3.07 4.86
CA SER A 66 -4.07 1.65 4.76
C SER A 66 -3.14 0.86 3.84
N LEU A 67 -2.77 1.43 2.69
CA LEU A 67 -1.92 0.76 1.71
C LEU A 67 -0.50 0.57 2.26
N ILE A 68 0.05 1.60 2.91
CA ILE A 68 1.39 1.55 3.52
C ILE A 68 1.44 0.53 4.65
N VAL A 69 0.40 0.48 5.49
CA VAL A 69 0.29 -0.50 6.58
C VAL A 69 0.22 -1.91 6.02
N ASP A 70 -0.65 -2.19 5.04
CA ASP A 70 -0.79 -3.54 4.48
C ASP A 70 0.50 -4.01 3.76
N ALA A 71 1.18 -3.10 3.04
CA ALA A 71 2.49 -3.38 2.43
C ALA A 71 3.55 -3.70 3.50
N ARG A 72 3.60 -2.91 4.58
CA ARG A 72 4.55 -3.12 5.67
C ARG A 72 4.30 -4.42 6.44
N ILE A 73 3.04 -4.77 6.68
CA ILE A 73 2.67 -6.06 7.29
C ILE A 73 3.20 -7.22 6.45
N THR A 74 3.07 -7.10 5.13
CA THR A 74 3.54 -8.13 4.19
C THR A 74 5.06 -8.26 4.21
N ALA A 75 5.79 -7.14 4.25
CA ALA A 75 7.25 -7.11 4.35
C ALA A 75 7.76 -7.73 5.66
N VAL A 76 7.21 -7.29 6.81
CA VAL A 76 7.60 -7.78 8.14
C VAL A 76 7.31 -9.28 8.29
N LYS A 77 6.18 -9.76 7.76
CA LYS A 77 5.86 -11.20 7.77
C LYS A 77 6.80 -12.04 6.90
N ALA A 78 7.46 -11.44 5.91
CA ALA A 78 8.48 -12.09 5.11
C ALA A 78 9.88 -11.98 5.74
N GLY A 79 10.03 -11.35 6.90
CA GLY A 79 11.33 -11.14 7.55
C GLY A 79 12.13 -9.96 6.99
N ILE A 80 11.53 -9.13 6.14
CA ILE A 80 12.17 -7.96 5.55
C ILE A 80 11.73 -6.72 6.33
N GLU A 81 12.65 -6.10 7.05
CA GLU A 81 12.38 -4.88 7.80
C GLU A 81 12.45 -3.65 6.88
N VAL A 82 11.28 -3.15 6.48
CA VAL A 82 11.15 -1.87 5.74
C VAL A 82 10.50 -0.83 6.65
N SER A 83 11.09 0.37 6.69
CA SER A 83 10.54 1.48 7.46
C SER A 83 9.27 2.02 6.81
N ALA A 84 8.33 2.49 7.64
CA ALA A 84 7.12 3.14 7.11
C ALA A 84 7.45 4.41 6.32
N ASN A 85 8.49 5.14 6.71
CA ASN A 85 8.93 6.36 6.05
C ASN A 85 9.45 6.09 4.63
N ASP A 86 10.17 4.99 4.42
CA ASP A 86 10.68 4.64 3.08
C ASP A 86 9.56 4.18 2.15
N LEU A 87 8.57 3.46 2.70
CA LEU A 87 7.35 3.10 1.97
C LEU A 87 6.53 4.35 1.59
N GLU A 88 6.42 5.33 2.49
CA GLU A 88 5.80 6.63 2.20
C GLU A 88 6.56 7.39 1.11
N ALA A 89 7.90 7.46 1.22
CA ALA A 89 8.73 8.17 0.26
C ALA A 89 8.60 7.56 -1.14
N HIS A 90 8.59 6.22 -1.23
CA HIS A 90 8.37 5.52 -2.49
C HIS A 90 6.96 5.77 -3.06
N TYR A 91 5.93 5.78 -2.21
CA TYR A 91 4.58 6.13 -2.64
C TYR A 91 4.48 7.58 -3.16
N LEU A 92 5.13 8.52 -2.49
CA LEU A 92 5.18 9.93 -2.89
C LEU A 92 5.99 10.16 -4.17
N ALA A 93 6.98 9.31 -4.46
CA ALA A 93 7.66 9.24 -5.75
C ALA A 93 6.78 8.63 -6.86
N GLU A 94 5.51 8.34 -6.56
CA GLU A 94 4.54 7.65 -7.42
C GLU A 94 5.00 6.24 -7.83
N GLY A 95 5.75 5.57 -6.96
CA GLY A 95 6.16 4.19 -7.10
C GLY A 95 5.09 3.19 -6.65
N ASN A 96 5.15 1.97 -7.18
CA ASN A 96 4.23 0.90 -6.83
C ASN A 96 4.74 0.10 -5.63
N VAL A 97 4.42 0.60 -4.42
CA VAL A 97 4.84 0.01 -3.15
C VAL A 97 4.48 -1.48 -3.02
N ILE A 98 3.26 -1.88 -3.43
CA ILE A 98 2.81 -3.28 -3.30
C ILE A 98 3.67 -4.18 -4.16
N GLN A 99 3.94 -3.78 -5.40
CA GLN A 99 4.72 -4.57 -6.34
C GLN A 99 6.19 -4.65 -5.95
N THR A 100 6.77 -3.56 -5.43
CA THR A 100 8.15 -3.54 -4.93
C THR A 100 8.33 -4.44 -3.71
N VAL A 101 7.39 -4.43 -2.75
CA VAL A 101 7.45 -5.35 -1.60
C VAL A 101 7.34 -6.81 -2.06
N GLN A 102 6.40 -7.12 -2.97
CA GLN A 102 6.25 -8.47 -3.50
C GLN A 102 7.48 -8.96 -4.27
N SER A 103 8.15 -8.08 -5.01
CA SER A 103 9.34 -8.44 -5.78
C SER A 103 10.53 -8.77 -4.86
N ILE A 104 10.72 -8.03 -3.77
CA ILE A 104 11.76 -8.33 -2.77
C ILE A 104 11.47 -9.66 -2.07
N ILE A 105 10.22 -9.92 -1.69
CA ILE A 105 9.83 -11.21 -1.10
C ILE A 105 10.10 -12.38 -2.06
N ALA A 106 9.82 -12.19 -3.35
CA ALA A 106 10.09 -13.20 -4.37
C ALA A 106 11.60 -13.40 -4.59
N ALA A 107 12.37 -12.31 -4.57
CA ALA A 107 13.83 -12.34 -4.71
C ALA A 107 14.49 -13.05 -3.52
N ASP A 108 14.07 -12.73 -2.30
CA ASP A 108 14.55 -13.35 -1.07
C ASP A 108 14.31 -14.87 -1.06
N LYS A 109 13.10 -15.31 -1.44
CA LYS A 109 12.77 -16.74 -1.59
C LYS A 109 13.58 -17.46 -2.67
N ALA A 110 14.02 -16.73 -3.69
CA ALA A 110 14.88 -17.24 -4.75
C ALA A 110 16.38 -17.07 -4.46
N ASN A 111 16.74 -16.61 -3.25
CA ASN A 111 18.11 -16.33 -2.84
C ASN A 111 18.83 -15.30 -3.74
N ILE A 112 18.07 -14.35 -4.29
CA ILE A 112 18.56 -13.23 -5.09
C ILE A 112 18.68 -12.01 -4.17
N GLY A 113 19.90 -11.49 -3.99
CA GLY A 113 20.14 -10.31 -3.16
C GLY A 113 19.56 -9.03 -3.79
N LEU A 114 18.35 -8.66 -3.38
CA LEU A 114 17.67 -7.43 -3.81
C LEU A 114 17.38 -6.54 -2.59
N ASP A 115 18.12 -5.44 -2.48
CA ASP A 115 17.91 -4.44 -1.44
C ASP A 115 16.70 -3.52 -1.74
N TRP A 116 16.09 -2.94 -0.70
CA TRP A 116 14.90 -2.09 -0.80
C TRP A 116 15.13 -0.89 -1.73
N GLN A 117 16.25 -0.19 -1.55
CA GLN A 117 16.62 0.99 -2.33
C GLN A 117 16.81 0.63 -3.81
N ARG A 118 17.37 -0.57 -4.07
CA ARG A 118 17.59 -1.08 -5.42
C ARG A 118 16.26 -1.44 -6.09
N ALA A 119 15.36 -2.09 -5.37
CA ALA A 119 14.02 -2.40 -5.86
C ALA A 119 13.21 -1.13 -6.16
N CYS A 120 13.30 -0.11 -5.29
CA CYS A 120 12.71 1.21 -5.49
C CYS A 120 13.26 1.91 -6.75
N ALA A 121 14.59 1.88 -6.94
CA ALA A 121 15.23 2.47 -8.11
C ALA A 121 14.79 1.78 -9.41
N ILE A 122 14.68 0.45 -9.41
CA ILE A 122 14.20 -0.33 -10.56
C ILE A 122 12.73 0.02 -10.84
N ASP A 123 11.89 0.09 -9.81
CA ASP A 123 10.46 0.43 -9.97
C ASP A 123 10.28 1.80 -10.65
N LEU A 124 10.99 2.80 -10.12
CA LEU A 124 10.94 4.15 -10.66
C LEU A 124 11.50 4.23 -12.08
N ALA A 125 12.55 3.45 -12.40
CA ALA A 125 13.11 3.36 -13.75
C ALA A 125 12.17 2.63 -14.74
N THR A 126 11.36 1.69 -14.26
CA THR A 126 10.40 0.95 -15.10
C THR A 126 9.12 1.74 -15.39
N LYS A 127 8.91 2.87 -14.72
CA LYS A 127 7.73 3.71 -14.91
C LYS A 127 7.59 4.13 -16.38
N GLY A 128 6.46 3.71 -16.99
CA GLY A 128 6.14 4.01 -18.39
C GLY A 128 6.66 3.01 -19.44
N THR A 129 7.43 2.00 -19.05
CA THR A 129 7.96 0.98 -19.99
C THR A 129 7.07 -0.26 -20.14
N GLY A 130 5.95 -0.34 -19.40
CA GLY A 130 5.06 -1.51 -19.37
C GLY A 130 5.64 -2.74 -18.68
N LYS A 131 6.94 -2.71 -18.34
CA LYS A 131 7.64 -3.72 -17.54
C LYS A 131 7.54 -3.33 -16.06
N SER A 132 7.70 -4.30 -15.18
CA SER A 132 7.63 -4.07 -13.73
C SER A 132 8.71 -4.81 -12.96
N VAL A 133 9.04 -4.35 -11.75
CA VAL A 133 10.07 -5.00 -10.90
C VAL A 133 9.74 -6.45 -10.63
N LEU A 134 8.46 -6.77 -10.39
CA LEU A 134 8.02 -8.12 -10.13
C LEU A 134 8.22 -9.04 -11.35
N GLU A 135 7.98 -8.54 -12.56
CA GLU A 135 8.23 -9.30 -13.78
C GLU A 135 9.73 -9.52 -14.02
N ALA A 136 10.55 -8.50 -13.74
CA ALA A 136 12.01 -8.62 -13.82
C ALA A 136 12.55 -9.69 -12.85
N VAL A 137 12.09 -9.68 -11.60
CA VAL A 137 12.46 -10.71 -10.61
C VAL A 137 11.97 -12.09 -11.06
N ARG A 138 10.72 -12.22 -11.52
CA ARG A 138 10.18 -13.50 -12.01
C ARG A 138 10.97 -14.06 -13.18
N THR A 139 11.36 -13.22 -14.13
CA THR A 139 12.18 -13.63 -15.29
C THR A 139 13.57 -14.07 -14.86
N SER A 140 14.12 -13.50 -13.79
CA SER A 140 15.38 -13.96 -13.20
C SER A 140 15.26 -15.32 -12.52
N ILE A 141 14.09 -15.67 -11.98
CA ILE A 141 13.83 -16.95 -11.31
C ILE A 141 13.54 -18.05 -12.34
N ASN A 142 12.75 -17.73 -13.37
CA ASN A 142 12.37 -18.64 -14.43
C ASN A 142 12.80 -18.05 -15.79
N PRO A 143 14.04 -18.30 -16.23
CA PRO A 143 14.54 -17.74 -17.48
C PRO A 143 13.75 -18.30 -18.67
N LYS A 144 13.43 -17.43 -19.62
CA LYS A 144 12.82 -17.84 -20.89
C LYS A 144 13.90 -18.54 -21.72
N VAL A 145 13.73 -19.84 -21.96
CA VAL A 145 14.57 -20.60 -22.88
C VAL A 145 14.13 -20.26 -24.30
N ILE A 146 15.01 -19.61 -25.06
CA ILE A 146 14.82 -19.44 -26.51
C ILE A 146 15.64 -20.55 -27.16
N GLU A 147 14.96 -21.44 -27.88
CA GLU A 147 15.64 -22.46 -28.67
C GLU A 147 16.41 -21.77 -29.79
N CYS A 148 17.73 -21.87 -29.74
CA CYS A 148 18.57 -21.42 -30.85
C CYS A 148 18.48 -22.47 -31.98
N PRO A 149 18.09 -22.10 -33.21
CA PRO A 149 18.15 -23.03 -34.33
C PRO A 149 19.61 -23.43 -34.56
N ALA A 150 19.84 -24.72 -34.85
CA ALA A 150 21.17 -25.26 -35.07
C ALA A 150 21.88 -24.51 -36.22
N ALA A 151 23.20 -24.32 -36.10
CA ALA A 151 24.03 -23.61 -37.09
C ALA A 151 24.01 -24.22 -38.52
N ASP A 152 23.50 -25.44 -38.67
CA ASP A 152 23.32 -26.17 -39.94
C ASP A 152 22.03 -25.77 -40.70
N SER A 153 21.10 -25.07 -40.04
CA SER A 153 19.94 -24.45 -40.68
C SER A 153 20.39 -23.16 -41.38
N GLY A 154 20.82 -23.26 -42.63
CA GLY A 154 21.47 -22.22 -43.45
C GLY A 154 20.66 -20.95 -43.76
N ARG A 155 20.32 -20.15 -42.75
CA ARG A 155 19.89 -18.75 -42.93
C ARG A 155 20.85 -17.79 -42.24
N ALA A 156 21.50 -16.96 -43.05
CA ALA A 156 22.40 -15.88 -42.62
C ALA A 156 21.63 -14.61 -42.21
N THR A 157 20.54 -14.75 -41.45
CA THR A 157 19.74 -13.61 -40.96
C THR A 157 19.67 -13.67 -39.45
N ILE A 158 19.83 -12.51 -38.80
CA ILE A 158 19.78 -12.37 -37.34
C ILE A 158 18.32 -12.64 -36.91
N ASP A 159 18.04 -13.87 -36.50
CA ASP A 159 16.67 -14.34 -36.16
C ASP A 159 16.22 -13.97 -34.74
N GLY A 160 17.04 -13.25 -33.95
CA GLY A 160 16.62 -12.80 -32.63
C GLY A 160 17.44 -11.65 -32.09
N VAL A 161 16.84 -10.46 -32.06
CA VAL A 161 17.28 -9.37 -31.18
C VAL A 161 16.26 -9.29 -30.04
N ALA A 162 16.66 -9.74 -28.86
CA ALA A 162 15.86 -9.54 -27.65
C ALA A 162 15.94 -8.07 -27.22
N LYS A 163 14.79 -7.44 -26.99
CA LYS A 163 14.65 -6.08 -26.44
C LYS A 163 13.89 -6.09 -25.11
#